data_AF-A0A831M3V3-F1
#
_entry.id   AF-A0A831M3V3-F1
#
_cell.length_a   1.000
_cell.length_b   1.000
_cell.length_c   1.000
_cell.angle_alpha   90.00
_cell.angle_beta   90.00
_cell.angle_gamma   90.00
#
_symmetry.space_group_name_H-M   'P 1'
#
loop_
_entity.id
_entity.type
_entity.pdbx_description
1 polymer ?
#
loop_
_entity_poly.entity_id
_entity_poly.type
_entity_poly.pdbx_seq_one_letter_code
_entity_poly.pdbx_strand_id
1 'polypeptide(L)'
;TSAHDELNGYVPNGLPYEDALALRAKDPADYKRRSYAAMAAHVEAMLEFQKRGARSFDYGNNIRGQAVKAGVAKAFDIPGFVPEYIRPLFCLGKGPFRWAALSGKPRDIYATDEAVLKAFPEDEALARWIRKARSQVKFQGLPSRICWLGYGERARFGALINRMVKTGKISAPIVIGRDHLDTGSVASPNRETEGMRDGSDAIADWPVLNALLNAVSGASWVSVHHGGGVGIGLSIHAGMVIVADGTAMMGRRLERVLTVDPGLGVARHADAGYPEAIACAKKNGIKVPMLK
;
A
#
# COMPACT_ATOMS: atom_id res chain seq x y z
N THR A 1 3.64 -0.60 16.92
CA THR A 1 5.09 -0.44 17.16
C THR A 1 5.82 -0.41 15.82
N SER A 2 7.01 0.18 15.76
CA SER A 2 7.85 0.22 14.56
C SER A 2 8.96 -0.82 14.66
N ALA A 3 8.59 -2.10 14.67
CA ALA A 3 9.53 -3.21 14.88
C ALA A 3 10.62 -3.34 13.79
N HIS A 4 10.39 -2.75 12.61
CA HIS A 4 11.36 -2.70 11.51
C HIS A 4 12.63 -1.90 11.82
N ASP A 5 12.63 -1.10 12.88
CA ASP A 5 13.79 -0.37 13.38
C ASP A 5 13.93 -0.66 14.88
N GLU A 6 14.76 -1.64 15.22
CA GLU A 6 14.98 -2.08 16.60
C GLU A 6 15.62 -1.00 17.50
N LEU A 7 16.26 0.03 16.92
CA LEU A 7 16.95 1.07 17.66
C LEU A 7 16.02 2.25 17.95
N ASN A 8 15.24 2.68 16.97
CA ASN A 8 14.40 3.88 17.13
C ASN A 8 12.91 3.56 17.32
N GLY A 9 12.45 2.40 16.86
CA GLY A 9 11.03 2.11 16.65
C GLY A 9 10.37 1.19 17.67
N TYR A 10 11.15 0.51 18.51
CA TYR A 10 10.64 -0.36 19.57
C TYR A 10 11.25 0.04 20.91
N VAL A 11 10.41 0.21 21.94
CA VAL A 11 10.85 0.53 23.30
C VAL A 11 10.99 -0.78 24.10
N PRO A 12 12.17 -1.09 24.66
CA PRO A 12 12.35 -2.25 25.51
C PRO A 12 11.40 -2.26 26.72
N ASN A 13 11.00 -3.45 27.17
CA ASN A 13 10.20 -3.60 28.38
C ASN A 13 11.07 -3.49 29.65
N GLY A 14 10.43 -3.23 30.80
CA GLY A 14 11.09 -3.20 32.11
C GLY A 14 11.91 -1.94 32.41
N LEU A 15 11.77 -0.88 31.61
CA LEU A 15 12.41 0.41 31.82
C LEU A 15 11.38 1.55 31.70
N PRO A 16 11.47 2.61 32.53
CA PRO A 16 10.81 3.88 32.24
C PRO A 16 11.22 4.42 30.87
N TYR A 17 10.32 5.16 30.22
CA TYR A 17 10.54 5.65 28.86
C TYR A 17 11.79 6.56 28.75
N GLU A 18 11.98 7.47 29.71
CA GLU A 18 13.14 8.37 29.74
C GLU A 18 14.46 7.60 29.88
N ASP A 19 14.49 6.54 30.69
CA ASP A 19 15.67 5.68 30.84
C ASP A 19 15.96 4.90 29.55
N ALA A 20 14.92 4.49 28.82
CA ALA A 20 15.08 3.86 27.51
C ALA A 20 15.66 4.85 26.48
N LEU A 21 15.25 6.12 26.49
CA LEU A 21 15.82 7.16 25.64
C LEU A 21 17.29 7.42 25.98
N ALA A 22 17.62 7.52 27.28
CA ALA A 22 19.01 7.67 27.72
C ALA A 22 19.87 6.46 27.33
N LEU A 23 19.35 5.24 27.49
CA LEU A 23 20.02 4.00 27.07
C LEU A 23 20.27 3.99 25.56
N ARG A 24 19.29 4.42 24.74
CA ARG A 24 19.42 4.48 23.28
C ARG A 24 20.62 5.31 22.85
N ALA A 25 20.86 6.45 23.51
CA ALA A 25 21.99 7.33 23.20
C ALA A 25 23.31 6.81 23.77
N LYS A 26 23.29 6.29 25.00
CA LYS A 26 24.48 5.87 25.74
C LYS A 26 25.04 4.53 25.25
N ASP A 27 24.18 3.55 24.99
CA ASP A 27 24.53 2.21 24.54
C ASP A 27 23.48 1.67 23.54
N PRO A 28 23.60 2.05 22.25
CA PRO A 28 22.72 1.57 21.18
C PRO A 28 22.73 0.04 21.03
N ALA A 29 23.83 -0.64 21.37
CA ALA A 29 23.94 -2.08 21.24
C ALA A 29 23.10 -2.80 22.30
N ASP A 30 23.19 -2.38 23.56
CA ASP A 30 22.34 -2.91 24.63
C ASP A 30 20.87 -2.55 24.40
N TYR A 31 20.57 -1.34 23.92
CA TYR A 31 19.20 -0.95 23.55
C TYR A 31 18.61 -1.94 22.53
N LYS A 32 19.31 -2.19 21.42
CA LYS A 32 18.84 -3.14 20.39
C LYS A 32 18.65 -4.54 20.95
N ARG A 33 19.62 -5.04 21.73
CA ARG A 33 19.53 -6.36 22.36
C ARG A 33 18.27 -6.50 23.21
N ARG A 34 17.95 -5.48 24.02
CA ARG A 34 16.73 -5.46 24.83
C ARG A 34 15.46 -5.29 23.99
N SER A 35 15.50 -4.50 22.92
CA SER A 35 14.39 -4.40 21.95
C SER A 35 14.08 -5.75 21.31
N TYR A 36 15.09 -6.51 20.90
CA TYR A 36 14.91 -7.87 20.37
C TYR A 36 14.25 -8.81 21.39
N ALA A 37 14.73 -8.80 22.64
CA ALA A 37 14.11 -9.59 23.71
C ALA A 37 12.65 -9.18 23.97
N ALA A 38 12.34 -7.89 23.95
CA ALA A 38 10.98 -7.38 24.12
C ALA A 38 10.06 -7.75 22.95
N MET A 39 10.58 -7.76 21.72
CA MET A 39 9.85 -8.23 20.54
C MET A 39 9.59 -9.73 20.58
N ALA A 40 10.55 -10.54 21.03
CA ALA A 40 10.37 -11.98 21.22
C ALA A 40 9.21 -12.27 22.18
N ALA A 41 9.24 -11.70 23.38
CA ALA A 41 8.18 -11.88 24.38
C ALA A 41 6.80 -11.42 23.87
N HIS A 42 6.76 -10.33 23.08
CA HIS A 42 5.52 -9.87 22.45
C HIS A 42 4.98 -10.90 21.46
N VAL A 43 5.82 -11.44 20.57
CA VAL A 43 5.38 -12.44 19.58
C VAL A 43 4.97 -13.76 20.24
N GLU A 44 5.67 -14.20 21.29
CA GLU A 44 5.26 -15.36 22.08
C GLU A 44 3.86 -15.17 22.69
N ALA A 45 3.55 -13.97 23.20
CA ALA A 45 2.20 -13.66 23.68
C ALA A 45 1.16 -13.69 22.54
N MET A 46 1.49 -13.16 21.35
CA MET A 46 0.60 -13.23 20.18
C MET A 46 0.31 -14.68 19.74
N LEU A 47 1.32 -15.55 19.79
CA LEU A 47 1.20 -16.99 19.52
C LEU A 47 0.31 -17.68 20.57
N GLU A 48 0.47 -17.33 21.84
CA GLU A 48 -0.38 -17.87 22.91
C GLU A 48 -1.85 -17.42 22.76
N PHE A 49 -2.11 -16.16 22.39
CA PHE A 49 -3.46 -15.72 22.05
C PHE A 49 -4.05 -16.51 20.88
N GLN A 50 -3.25 -16.78 19.84
CA GLN A 50 -3.67 -17.58 18.69
C GLN A 50 -4.02 -19.01 19.10
N LYS A 51 -3.19 -19.63 19.95
CA LYS A 51 -3.44 -20.96 20.52
C LYS A 51 -4.73 -21.01 21.34
N ARG A 52 -5.11 -19.91 21.99
CA ARG A 52 -6.37 -19.76 22.73
C ARG A 52 -7.58 -19.40 21.86
N GLY A 53 -7.42 -19.37 20.53
CA GLY A 53 -8.49 -19.19 19.56
C GLY A 53 -8.64 -17.76 19.00
N ALA A 54 -7.76 -16.82 19.38
CA ALA A 54 -7.75 -15.51 18.74
C ALA A 54 -7.24 -15.62 17.29
N ARG A 55 -7.73 -14.73 16.41
CA ARG A 55 -7.15 -14.54 15.08
C ARG A 55 -6.01 -13.53 15.18
N SER A 56 -4.78 -14.04 15.12
CA SER A 56 -3.55 -13.23 15.12
C SER A 56 -3.01 -13.11 13.69
N PHE A 57 -2.54 -11.92 13.32
CA PHE A 57 -1.85 -11.66 12.06
C PHE A 57 -0.78 -10.57 12.24
N ASP A 58 0.24 -10.59 11.40
CA ASP A 58 1.26 -9.54 11.31
C ASP A 58 0.78 -8.42 10.38
N TYR A 59 0.90 -7.18 10.87
CA TYR A 59 0.45 -5.99 10.15
C TYR A 59 1.59 -5.20 9.50
N GLY A 60 2.58 -5.91 8.97
CA GLY A 60 3.55 -5.38 8.03
C GLY A 60 4.64 -4.51 8.63
N ASN A 61 5.01 -4.73 9.89
CA ASN A 61 6.11 -4.05 10.57
C ASN A 61 7.33 -4.95 10.83
N ASN A 62 7.32 -6.18 10.31
CA ASN A 62 8.39 -7.17 10.41
C ASN A 62 8.68 -7.70 11.83
N ILE A 63 7.73 -7.59 12.77
CA ILE A 63 7.94 -8.06 14.14
C ILE A 63 8.23 -9.57 14.21
N ARG A 64 7.60 -10.38 13.33
CA ARG A 64 7.89 -11.82 13.24
C ARG A 64 9.34 -12.09 12.85
N GLY A 65 9.84 -11.36 11.85
CA GLY A 65 11.24 -11.47 11.41
C GLY A 65 12.23 -11.10 12.52
N GLN A 66 11.93 -10.05 13.30
CA GLN A 66 12.75 -9.67 14.44
C GLN A 66 12.68 -10.71 15.58
N ALA A 67 11.52 -11.31 15.82
CA ALA A 67 11.35 -12.35 16.81
C ALA A 67 12.10 -13.65 16.44
N VAL A 68 12.16 -14.03 15.16
CA VAL A 68 13.01 -15.14 14.70
C VAL A 68 14.48 -14.88 15.04
N LYS A 69 14.99 -13.68 14.74
CA LYS A 69 16.37 -13.30 15.11
C LYS A 69 16.62 -13.37 16.62
N ALA A 70 15.58 -13.17 17.42
CA ALA A 70 15.61 -13.24 18.87
C ALA A 70 15.33 -14.66 19.43
N GLY A 71 15.16 -15.68 18.58
CA GLY A 71 15.03 -17.09 18.98
C GLY A 71 13.61 -17.68 18.91
N VAL A 72 12.60 -16.90 18.51
CA VAL A 72 11.21 -17.39 18.40
C VAL A 72 11.01 -18.11 17.05
N ALA A 73 11.39 -19.39 16.99
CA ALA A 73 11.35 -20.18 15.76
C ALA A 73 9.95 -20.25 15.08
N LYS A 74 8.88 -20.20 15.88
CA LYS A 74 7.49 -20.27 15.43
C LYS A 74 6.85 -18.92 15.12
N ALA A 75 7.63 -17.83 15.04
CA ALA A 75 7.07 -16.50 14.83
C ALA A 75 6.22 -16.36 13.56
N PHE A 76 6.53 -17.13 12.50
CA PHE A 76 5.78 -17.14 11.24
C PHE A 76 4.54 -18.05 11.24
N ASP A 77 4.22 -18.73 12.35
CA ASP A 77 2.90 -19.36 12.54
C ASP A 77 1.77 -18.30 12.61
N ILE A 78 2.15 -17.04 12.89
CA ILE A 78 1.29 -15.86 12.70
C ILE A 78 1.42 -15.43 11.24
N PRO A 79 0.35 -15.46 10.43
CA PRO A 79 0.42 -15.08 9.02
C PRO A 79 0.43 -13.56 8.83
N GLY A 80 0.95 -13.08 7.70
CA GLY A 80 0.83 -11.67 7.31
C GLY A 80 -0.57 -11.30 6.87
N PHE A 81 -0.98 -10.05 7.09
CA PHE A 81 -2.32 -9.58 6.71
C PHE A 81 -2.59 -9.60 5.19
N VAL A 82 -1.54 -9.53 4.36
CA VAL A 82 -1.71 -9.53 2.91
C VAL A 82 -2.12 -10.88 2.36
N PRO A 83 -1.40 -11.99 2.61
CA PRO A 83 -1.86 -13.31 2.21
C PRO A 83 -3.24 -13.65 2.80
N GLU A 84 -3.53 -13.23 4.04
CA GLU A 84 -4.79 -13.56 4.71
C GLU A 84 -6.01 -12.79 4.17
N TYR A 85 -5.86 -11.49 3.89
CA TYR A 85 -7.02 -10.61 3.70
C TYR A 85 -6.96 -9.72 2.45
N ILE A 86 -5.78 -9.28 2.04
CA ILE A 86 -5.64 -8.20 1.04
C ILE A 86 -5.36 -8.71 -0.36
N ARG A 87 -4.68 -9.85 -0.51
CA ARG A 87 -4.26 -10.35 -1.83
C ARG A 87 -5.39 -10.50 -2.85
N PRO A 88 -6.62 -10.91 -2.49
CA PRO A 88 -7.73 -10.92 -3.44
C PRO A 88 -8.03 -9.55 -4.05
N LEU A 89 -7.85 -8.46 -3.28
CA LEU A 89 -8.00 -7.10 -3.78
C LEU A 89 -6.88 -6.73 -4.77
N PHE A 90 -5.64 -7.14 -4.47
CA PHE A 90 -4.50 -6.92 -5.38
C PHE A 90 -4.69 -7.63 -6.71
N CYS A 91 -5.28 -8.82 -6.73
CA CYS A 91 -5.60 -9.54 -7.97
C CYS A 91 -6.56 -8.77 -8.89
N LEU A 92 -7.35 -7.83 -8.34
CA LEU A 92 -8.26 -6.94 -9.08
C LEU A 92 -7.64 -5.55 -9.38
N GLY A 93 -6.36 -5.38 -9.08
CA GLY A 93 -5.66 -4.10 -9.18
C GLY A 93 -6.08 -3.06 -8.13
N LYS A 94 -6.85 -3.46 -7.10
CA LYS A 94 -7.23 -2.56 -6.00
C LYS A 94 -6.03 -2.34 -5.08
N GLY A 95 -5.98 -1.17 -4.47
CA GLY A 95 -4.94 -0.77 -3.53
C GLY A 95 -5.16 0.65 -3.03
N PRO A 96 -4.24 1.22 -2.23
CA PRO A 96 -4.44 2.47 -1.49
C PRO A 96 -4.33 3.73 -2.36
N PHE A 97 -5.11 3.76 -3.43
CA PHE A 97 -5.30 4.88 -4.34
C PHE A 97 -5.85 6.10 -3.58
N ARG A 98 -5.22 7.25 -3.79
CA ARG A 98 -5.49 8.47 -3.03
C ARG A 98 -5.31 9.71 -3.88
N TRP A 99 -5.90 10.81 -3.44
CA TRP A 99 -5.72 12.11 -4.05
C TRP A 99 -5.76 13.23 -3.02
N ALA A 100 -5.14 14.37 -3.35
CA ALA A 100 -5.11 15.56 -2.52
C ALA A 100 -5.42 16.81 -3.33
N ALA A 101 -6.18 17.74 -2.72
CA ALA A 101 -6.57 18.98 -3.35
C ALA A 101 -5.52 20.07 -3.11
N LEU A 102 -4.82 20.50 -4.17
CA LEU A 102 -3.79 21.54 -4.08
C LEU A 102 -4.35 22.93 -3.73
N SER A 103 -5.66 23.12 -3.82
CA SER A 103 -6.34 24.34 -3.36
C SER A 103 -6.29 24.53 -1.84
N GLY A 104 -6.05 23.45 -1.08
CA GLY A 104 -6.22 23.44 0.37
C GLY A 104 -7.68 23.46 0.83
N LYS A 105 -8.66 23.39 -0.08
CA LYS A 105 -10.08 23.57 0.25
C LYS A 105 -10.81 22.23 0.41
N PRO A 106 -11.42 21.94 1.57
CA PRO A 106 -12.17 20.71 1.81
C PRO A 106 -13.30 20.43 0.79
N ARG A 107 -13.92 21.50 0.27
CA ARG A 107 -14.99 21.39 -0.74
C ARG A 107 -14.56 20.66 -2.01
N ASP A 108 -13.29 20.75 -2.39
CA ASP A 108 -12.77 20.06 -3.57
C ASP A 108 -12.73 18.54 -3.33
N ILE A 109 -12.41 18.10 -2.10
CA ILE A 109 -12.53 16.69 -1.70
C ILE A 109 -14.00 16.26 -1.63
N TYR A 110 -14.89 17.08 -1.10
CA TYR A 110 -16.32 16.72 -1.09
C TYR A 110 -16.91 16.60 -2.50
N ALA A 111 -16.46 17.46 -3.44
CA ALA A 111 -16.82 17.33 -4.85
C ALA A 111 -16.32 16.01 -5.45
N THR A 112 -15.10 15.56 -5.09
CA THR A 112 -14.59 14.25 -5.52
C THR A 112 -15.29 13.07 -4.83
N ASP A 113 -15.70 13.21 -3.56
CA ASP A 113 -16.49 12.19 -2.84
C ASP A 113 -17.84 11.97 -3.55
N GLU A 114 -18.52 13.04 -3.97
CA GLU A 114 -19.75 12.92 -4.76
C GLU A 114 -19.49 12.34 -6.15
N ALA A 115 -18.38 12.70 -6.78
CA ALA A 115 -18.02 12.22 -8.12
C ALA A 115 -17.75 10.71 -8.12
N VAL A 116 -17.03 10.18 -7.12
CA VAL A 116 -16.72 8.75 -7.03
C VAL A 116 -17.98 7.94 -6.74
N LEU A 117 -18.88 8.43 -5.87
CA LEU A 117 -20.18 7.80 -5.59
C LEU A 117 -21.07 7.72 -6.83
N LYS A 118 -21.02 8.74 -7.70
CA LYS A 118 -21.78 8.76 -8.96
C LYS A 118 -21.13 7.92 -10.06
N ALA A 119 -19.81 7.78 -10.04
CA ALA A 119 -19.08 7.01 -11.04
C ALA A 119 -19.26 5.49 -10.84
N PHE A 120 -19.37 5.05 -9.58
CA PHE A 120 -19.46 3.64 -9.19
C PHE A 120 -20.67 3.41 -8.26
N PRO A 121 -21.90 3.70 -8.71
CA PRO A 121 -23.10 3.57 -7.88
C PRO A 121 -23.39 2.13 -7.41
N GLU A 122 -22.88 1.14 -8.12
CA GLU A 122 -23.01 -0.28 -7.83
C GLU A 122 -22.08 -0.79 -6.72
N ASP A 123 -21.00 -0.07 -6.40
CA ASP A 123 -20.06 -0.48 -5.34
C ASP A 123 -20.54 0.05 -3.98
N GLU A 124 -21.42 -0.73 -3.33
CA GLU A 124 -21.94 -0.40 -2.01
C GLU A 124 -20.84 -0.30 -0.94
N ALA A 125 -19.77 -1.10 -1.06
CA ALA A 125 -18.67 -1.09 -0.11
C ALA A 125 -17.89 0.24 -0.20
N LEU A 126 -17.59 0.68 -1.43
CA LEU A 126 -17.03 2.01 -1.71
C LEU A 126 -17.96 3.10 -1.19
N ALA A 127 -19.27 2.99 -1.42
CA ALA A 127 -20.22 4.01 -1.00
C ALA A 127 -20.27 4.14 0.54
N ARG A 128 -20.28 3.02 1.26
CA ARG A 128 -20.17 3.00 2.72
C ARG A 128 -18.84 3.59 3.18
N TRP A 129 -17.73 3.24 2.52
CA TRP A 129 -16.40 3.77 2.83
C TRP A 129 -16.35 5.29 2.71
N ILE A 130 -16.78 5.86 1.60
CA ILE A 130 -16.73 7.32 1.37
C ILE A 130 -17.60 8.07 2.38
N ARG A 131 -18.80 7.55 2.70
CA ARG A 131 -19.67 8.16 3.73
C ARG A 131 -19.04 8.13 5.13
N LYS A 132 -18.39 7.02 5.50
CA LYS A 132 -17.64 6.92 6.77
C LYS A 132 -16.42 7.85 6.78
N ALA A 133 -15.63 7.84 5.71
CA ALA A 133 -14.45 8.68 5.60
C ALA A 133 -14.80 10.18 5.65
N ARG A 134 -15.94 10.59 5.09
CA ARG A 134 -16.42 11.98 5.17
C ARG A 134 -16.86 12.38 6.58
N SER A 135 -17.45 11.47 7.34
CA SER A 135 -17.98 11.76 8.69
C SER A 135 -16.95 11.59 9.81
N GLN A 136 -15.95 10.73 9.61
CA GLN A 136 -15.03 10.31 10.68
C GLN A 136 -13.58 10.79 10.50
N VAL A 137 -13.14 11.04 9.26
CA VAL A 137 -11.75 11.44 8.99
C VAL A 137 -11.63 12.96 8.95
N LYS A 138 -10.89 13.52 9.90
CA LYS A 138 -10.48 14.93 9.88
C LYS A 138 -9.29 15.11 8.94
N PHE A 139 -9.30 16.15 8.12
CA PHE A 139 -8.18 16.45 7.22
C PHE A 139 -6.94 16.89 8.01
N GLN A 140 -5.77 16.56 7.47
CA GLN A 140 -4.46 16.96 7.99
C GLN A 140 -3.66 17.56 6.82
N GLY A 141 -3.22 18.82 6.94
CA GLY A 141 -2.57 19.52 5.82
C GLY A 141 -3.54 19.73 4.64
N LEU A 142 -3.08 19.46 3.41
CA LEU A 142 -3.95 19.51 2.24
C LEU A 142 -5.09 18.48 2.36
N PRO A 143 -6.36 18.89 2.18
CA PRO A 143 -7.48 17.97 2.17
C PRO A 143 -7.24 16.84 1.17
N SER A 144 -7.31 15.61 1.65
CA SER A 144 -6.94 14.41 0.92
C SER A 144 -7.94 13.30 1.16
N ARG A 145 -8.11 12.40 0.21
CA ARG A 145 -8.97 11.23 0.32
C ARG A 145 -8.25 9.98 -0.14
N ILE A 146 -8.44 8.91 0.61
CA ILE A 146 -8.06 7.55 0.28
C ILE A 146 -9.33 6.80 -0.15
N CYS A 147 -9.27 6.05 -1.26
CA CYS A 147 -10.36 5.21 -1.73
C CYS A 147 -9.78 4.11 -2.61
N TRP A 148 -9.96 2.85 -2.22
CA TRP A 148 -9.36 1.74 -2.94
C TRP A 148 -10.10 1.50 -4.26
N LEU A 149 -9.45 1.83 -5.37
CA LEU A 149 -9.93 1.63 -6.74
C LEU A 149 -9.02 0.65 -7.48
N GLY A 150 -9.64 -0.20 -8.30
CA GLY A 150 -9.03 -1.28 -9.05
C GLY A 150 -8.58 -0.89 -10.46
N TYR A 151 -8.19 -1.90 -11.23
CA TYR A 151 -7.93 -1.73 -12.65
C TYR A 151 -9.16 -1.15 -13.37
N GLY A 152 -8.95 -0.20 -14.28
CA GLY A 152 -10.02 0.51 -15.00
C GLY A 152 -10.69 1.61 -14.17
N GLU A 153 -11.06 1.33 -12.91
CA GLU A 153 -11.67 2.31 -12.00
C GLU A 153 -10.76 3.53 -11.78
N ARG A 154 -9.45 3.30 -11.56
CA ARG A 154 -8.47 4.38 -11.37
C ARG A 154 -8.42 5.33 -12.57
N ALA A 155 -8.29 4.81 -13.79
CA ALA A 155 -8.22 5.63 -15.01
C ALA A 155 -9.53 6.39 -15.26
N ARG A 156 -10.68 5.73 -15.10
CA ARG A 156 -12.01 6.36 -15.24
C ARG A 156 -12.19 7.52 -14.25
N PHE A 157 -11.79 7.31 -13.00
CA PHE A 157 -11.92 8.34 -11.97
C PHE A 157 -10.91 9.48 -12.14
N GLY A 158 -9.66 9.18 -12.52
CA GLY A 158 -8.66 10.19 -12.85
C GLY A 158 -9.10 11.10 -14.01
N ALA A 159 -9.70 10.53 -15.05
CA ALA A 159 -10.28 11.31 -16.15
C ALA A 159 -11.45 12.21 -15.70
N LEU A 160 -12.29 11.72 -14.79
CA LEU A 160 -13.38 12.50 -14.20
C LEU A 160 -12.85 13.68 -13.37
N ILE A 161 -11.86 13.44 -12.50
CA ILE A 161 -11.18 14.49 -11.74
C ILE A 161 -10.62 15.55 -12.68
N ASN A 162 -9.87 15.14 -13.72
CA ASN A 162 -9.26 16.07 -14.67
C ASN A 162 -10.32 16.94 -15.37
N ARG A 163 -11.46 16.34 -15.76
CA ARG A 163 -12.60 17.09 -16.32
C ARG A 163 -13.16 18.10 -15.32
N MET A 164 -13.31 17.72 -14.05
CA MET A 164 -13.84 18.59 -13.00
C MET A 164 -12.90 19.77 -12.68
N VAL A 165 -11.58 19.59 -12.80
CA VAL A 165 -10.61 20.69 -12.74
C VAL A 165 -10.75 21.59 -13.97
N LYS A 166 -10.85 21.02 -15.17
CA LYS A 166 -11.03 21.77 -16.43
C LYS A 166 -12.27 22.68 -16.40
N THR A 167 -13.37 22.20 -15.84
CA THR A 167 -14.63 22.97 -15.77
C THR A 167 -14.74 23.89 -14.55
N GLY A 168 -13.72 23.93 -13.68
CA GLY A 168 -13.72 24.74 -12.46
C GLY A 168 -14.61 24.21 -11.33
N LYS A 169 -15.21 23.01 -11.46
CA LYS A 169 -15.96 22.37 -10.37
C LYS A 169 -15.05 22.01 -9.20
N ILE A 170 -13.80 21.65 -9.49
CA ILE A 170 -12.70 21.59 -8.52
C ILE A 170 -11.86 22.84 -8.75
N SER A 171 -11.55 23.56 -7.67
CA SER A 171 -11.00 24.92 -7.78
C SER A 171 -9.50 25.02 -8.06
N ALA A 172 -8.75 23.91 -8.01
CA ALA A 172 -7.34 23.84 -8.37
C ALA A 172 -6.97 22.41 -8.83
N PRO A 173 -5.77 22.18 -9.38
CA PRO A 173 -5.33 20.82 -9.72
C PRO A 173 -5.36 19.85 -8.54
N ILE A 174 -5.57 18.58 -8.85
CA ILE A 174 -5.55 17.47 -7.88
C ILE A 174 -4.29 16.62 -8.12
N VAL A 175 -3.56 16.30 -7.07
CA VAL A 175 -2.52 15.26 -7.14
C VAL A 175 -3.15 13.91 -6.86
N ILE A 176 -2.84 12.91 -7.69
CA ILE A 176 -3.36 11.55 -7.61
C ILE A 176 -2.17 10.61 -7.45
N GLY A 177 -2.18 9.79 -6.42
CA GLY A 177 -1.11 8.84 -6.16
C GLY A 177 -1.58 7.68 -5.31
N ARG A 178 -0.64 7.04 -4.61
CA ARG A 178 -0.88 5.89 -3.75
C ARG A 178 0.27 5.69 -2.77
N ASP A 179 0.11 4.72 -1.87
CA ASP A 179 1.27 4.15 -1.18
C ASP A 179 2.17 3.37 -2.16
N HIS A 180 3.38 3.06 -1.72
CA HIS A 180 4.24 2.07 -2.37
C HIS A 180 3.75 0.62 -2.12
N LEU A 181 2.97 0.40 -1.06
CA LEU A 181 2.15 -0.81 -0.91
C LEU A 181 1.00 -0.75 -1.93
N ASP A 182 1.13 -1.50 -3.02
CA ASP A 182 0.08 -1.67 -4.03
C ASP A 182 0.34 -2.94 -4.85
N THR A 183 -0.68 -3.37 -5.59
CA THR A 183 -0.73 -4.65 -6.31
C THR A 183 0.51 -4.97 -7.17
N GLY A 184 1.14 -3.98 -7.79
CA GLY A 184 2.24 -4.18 -8.73
C GLY A 184 3.55 -3.50 -8.35
N SER A 185 3.62 -2.86 -7.19
CA SER A 185 4.67 -1.89 -6.90
C SER A 185 5.60 -2.26 -5.76
N VAL A 186 5.55 -3.49 -5.25
CA VAL A 186 6.37 -3.92 -4.12
C VAL A 186 6.73 -5.40 -4.21
N ALA A 187 7.97 -5.69 -3.85
CA ALA A 187 8.44 -7.02 -3.44
C ALA A 187 8.84 -6.94 -1.96
N SER A 188 8.17 -7.71 -1.10
CA SER A 188 8.45 -7.79 0.33
C SER A 188 7.98 -9.15 0.88
N PRO A 189 8.89 -10.13 1.00
CA PRO A 189 8.56 -11.51 1.39
C PRO A 189 7.94 -11.67 2.79
N ASN A 190 8.11 -10.70 3.68
CA ASN A 190 7.51 -10.72 5.02
C ASN A 190 6.21 -9.90 5.11
N ARG A 191 5.69 -9.42 3.96
CA ARG A 191 4.53 -8.54 3.90
C ARG A 191 3.72 -8.72 2.61
N GLU A 192 3.86 -7.86 1.61
CA GLU A 192 2.95 -7.85 0.45
C GLU A 192 3.06 -9.09 -0.44
N THR A 193 4.27 -9.65 -0.55
CA THR A 193 4.56 -10.79 -1.40
C THR A 193 4.84 -12.05 -0.59
N GLU A 194 4.40 -12.10 0.66
CA GLU A 194 4.53 -13.27 1.54
C GLU A 194 3.68 -14.44 1.07
N GLY A 195 4.30 -15.59 0.79
CA GLY A 195 3.61 -16.78 0.35
C GLY A 195 2.90 -16.57 -0.98
N MET A 196 3.62 -16.09 -2.00
CA MET A 196 3.10 -16.10 -3.37
C MET A 196 2.82 -17.55 -3.78
N ARG A 197 1.75 -17.76 -4.56
CA ARG A 197 1.27 -19.12 -4.91
C ARG A 197 2.31 -19.96 -5.65
N ASP A 198 3.20 -19.31 -6.38
CA ASP A 198 4.30 -19.90 -7.15
C ASP A 198 5.67 -19.80 -6.46
N GLY A 199 5.73 -19.27 -5.23
CA GLY A 199 6.97 -19.04 -4.49
C GLY A 199 7.80 -17.83 -4.97
N SER A 200 7.25 -16.96 -5.80
CA SER A 200 7.92 -15.76 -6.35
C SER A 200 8.12 -14.60 -5.36
N ASP A 201 8.03 -14.86 -4.06
CA ASP A 201 7.99 -13.87 -2.98
C ASP A 201 9.07 -12.79 -3.09
N ALA A 202 10.31 -13.20 -3.40
CA ALA A 202 11.49 -12.34 -3.41
C ALA A 202 11.80 -11.68 -4.78
N ILE A 203 11.00 -11.95 -5.83
CA ILE A 203 11.26 -11.39 -7.16
C ILE A 203 10.98 -9.88 -7.17
N ALA A 204 12.05 -9.10 -7.27
CA ALA A 204 12.03 -7.63 -7.23
C ALA A 204 11.97 -6.96 -8.61
N ASP A 205 11.85 -7.71 -9.71
CA ASP A 205 11.72 -7.15 -11.05
C ASP A 205 10.44 -6.31 -11.19
N TRP A 206 9.34 -6.78 -10.59
CA TRP A 206 8.02 -6.15 -10.67
C TRP A 206 7.98 -4.69 -10.18
N PRO A 207 8.45 -4.34 -8.96
CA PRO A 207 8.50 -2.94 -8.54
C PRO A 207 9.44 -2.08 -9.40
N VAL A 208 10.53 -2.63 -9.93
CA VAL A 208 11.41 -1.91 -10.86
C VAL A 208 10.69 -1.61 -12.17
N LEU A 209 10.02 -2.61 -12.76
CA LEU A 209 9.18 -2.46 -13.95
C LEU A 209 8.02 -1.48 -13.70
N ASN A 210 7.42 -1.48 -12.51
CA ASN A 210 6.38 -0.51 -12.13
C ASN A 210 6.88 0.92 -12.24
N ALA A 211 8.06 1.20 -11.68
CA ALA A 211 8.67 2.52 -11.76
C ALA A 211 8.97 2.92 -13.21
N LEU A 212 9.63 2.04 -13.97
CA LEU A 212 9.99 2.30 -15.36
C LEU A 212 8.76 2.56 -16.23
N LEU A 213 7.72 1.71 -16.11
CA LEU A 213 6.47 1.86 -16.87
C LEU A 213 5.73 3.16 -16.52
N ASN A 214 5.66 3.51 -15.23
CA ASN A 214 5.04 4.77 -14.81
C ASN A 214 5.82 5.99 -15.32
N ALA A 215 7.16 5.93 -15.34
CA ALA A 215 8.00 7.01 -15.84
C ALA A 215 7.76 7.25 -17.34
N VAL A 216 7.82 6.20 -18.17
CA VAL A 216 7.61 6.32 -19.62
C VAL A 216 6.14 6.61 -20.00
N SER A 217 5.18 6.18 -19.17
CA SER A 217 3.76 6.49 -19.36
C SER A 217 3.42 7.95 -19.02
N GLY A 218 4.32 8.63 -18.30
CA GLY A 218 4.23 10.04 -17.99
C GLY A 218 3.58 10.31 -16.63
N ALA A 219 3.93 9.59 -15.58
CA ALA A 219 3.66 10.05 -14.22
C ALA A 219 4.30 11.44 -13.99
N SER A 220 3.77 12.24 -13.07
CA SER A 220 4.35 13.54 -12.73
C SER A 220 5.66 13.39 -11.95
N TRP A 221 5.73 12.40 -11.07
CA TRP A 221 6.98 11.89 -10.51
C TRP A 221 6.86 10.40 -10.17
N VAL A 222 8.02 9.74 -10.12
CA VAL A 222 8.19 8.33 -9.82
C VAL A 222 9.33 8.19 -8.81
N SER A 223 9.22 7.23 -7.92
CA SER A 223 10.22 6.96 -6.89
C SER A 223 10.48 5.46 -6.76
N VAL A 224 11.73 5.08 -6.49
CA VAL A 224 12.12 3.71 -6.14
C VAL A 224 12.81 3.77 -4.78
N HIS A 225 12.27 3.02 -3.82
CA HIS A 225 12.77 3.00 -2.44
C HIS A 225 13.07 1.57 -2.00
N HIS A 226 13.91 1.46 -0.98
CA HIS A 226 14.32 0.21 -0.35
C HIS A 226 14.03 0.23 1.15
N GLY A 227 13.51 -0.88 1.67
CA GLY A 227 13.33 -1.15 3.10
C GLY A 227 12.15 -0.46 3.78
N GLY A 228 11.24 0.17 3.02
CA GLY A 228 10.07 0.82 3.59
C GLY A 228 9.16 -0.17 4.31
N GLY A 229 8.80 0.18 5.54
CA GLY A 229 7.87 -0.52 6.43
C GLY A 229 8.38 -1.80 7.08
N VAL A 230 9.17 -2.63 6.39
CA VAL A 230 9.76 -3.87 6.95
C VAL A 230 11.24 -3.75 7.33
N GLY A 231 11.91 -2.67 6.95
CA GLY A 231 13.31 -2.40 7.29
C GLY A 231 14.28 -2.68 6.14
N ILE A 232 15.50 -2.17 6.27
CA ILE A 232 16.58 -2.28 5.28
C ILE A 232 16.84 -3.76 4.93
N GLY A 233 16.89 -4.06 3.63
CA GLY A 233 17.19 -5.39 3.09
C GLY A 233 15.96 -6.24 2.77
N LEU A 234 14.76 -5.78 3.15
CA LEU A 234 13.57 -6.64 3.19
C LEU A 234 12.43 -6.20 2.25
N SER A 235 12.59 -5.08 1.54
CA SER A 235 11.64 -4.67 0.51
C SER A 235 12.26 -3.79 -0.57
N ILE A 236 11.79 -3.95 -1.80
CA ILE A 236 12.01 -3.03 -2.92
C ILE A 236 10.65 -2.60 -3.43
N HIS A 237 10.42 -1.29 -3.57
CA HIS A 237 9.10 -0.81 -3.95
C HIS A 237 9.09 0.56 -4.63
N ALA A 238 8.11 0.76 -5.51
CA ALA A 238 7.95 1.92 -6.34
C ALA A 238 6.71 2.76 -5.98
N GLY A 239 6.87 4.07 -6.11
CA GLY A 239 5.82 5.06 -5.96
C GLY A 239 5.59 5.78 -7.27
N MET A 240 4.35 6.23 -7.47
CA MET A 240 3.96 7.06 -8.60
C MET A 240 2.98 8.10 -8.11
N VAL A 241 3.06 9.29 -8.71
CA VAL A 241 2.04 10.33 -8.55
C VAL A 241 1.87 11.06 -9.87
N ILE A 242 0.65 11.47 -10.17
CA ILE A 242 0.28 12.20 -11.38
C ILE A 242 -0.68 13.35 -11.04
N VAL A 243 -0.47 14.49 -11.68
CA VAL A 243 -1.30 15.70 -11.51
C VAL A 243 -2.45 15.70 -12.50
N ALA A 244 -3.66 15.98 -12.04
CA ALA A 244 -4.81 16.31 -12.87
C ALA A 244 -5.01 17.83 -12.86
N ASP A 245 -4.54 18.50 -13.92
CA ASP A 245 -4.55 19.97 -14.06
C ASP A 245 -5.64 20.51 -15.01
N GLY A 246 -6.47 19.62 -15.56
CA GLY A 246 -7.54 19.97 -16.49
C GLY A 246 -7.11 20.03 -17.97
N THR A 247 -5.83 19.92 -18.28
CA THR A 247 -5.35 19.96 -19.67
C THR A 247 -5.62 18.65 -20.41
N ALA A 248 -5.73 18.73 -21.74
CA ALA A 248 -5.87 17.56 -22.60
C ALA A 248 -4.61 16.68 -22.58
N MET A 249 -3.43 17.30 -22.41
CA MET A 249 -2.17 16.59 -22.27
C MET A 249 -2.16 15.71 -21.00
N MET A 250 -2.54 16.27 -19.85
CA MET A 250 -2.63 15.48 -18.63
C MET A 250 -3.74 14.43 -18.69
N GLY A 251 -4.83 14.67 -19.42
CA GLY A 251 -5.83 13.64 -19.71
C GLY A 251 -5.24 12.36 -20.31
N ARG A 252 -4.40 12.48 -21.35
CA ARG A 252 -3.72 11.33 -21.98
C ARG A 252 -2.68 10.66 -21.08
N ARG A 253 -2.02 11.43 -20.20
CA ARG A 253 -1.06 10.89 -19.23
C ARG A 253 -1.79 10.12 -18.13
N LEU A 254 -2.86 10.67 -17.58
CA LEU A 254 -3.72 10.03 -16.57
C LEU A 254 -4.26 8.69 -17.06
N GLU A 255 -4.80 8.65 -18.28
CA GLU A 255 -5.30 7.41 -18.85
C GLU A 255 -4.22 6.33 -18.92
N ARG A 256 -3.04 6.64 -19.47
CA ARG A 256 -1.94 5.67 -19.58
C ARG A 256 -1.45 5.22 -18.22
N VAL A 257 -1.07 6.17 -17.38
CA VAL A 257 -0.46 5.95 -16.07
C VAL A 257 -1.39 5.18 -15.13
N LEU A 258 -2.67 5.59 -15.02
CA LEU A 258 -3.65 4.93 -14.17
C LEU A 258 -4.20 3.62 -14.76
N THR A 259 -3.77 3.25 -15.96
CA THR A 259 -3.99 1.94 -16.57
C THR A 259 -2.81 1.00 -16.34
N VAL A 260 -1.59 1.45 -16.64
CA VAL A 260 -0.39 0.59 -16.53
C VAL A 260 -0.03 0.28 -15.07
N ASP A 261 -0.25 1.23 -14.16
CA ASP A 261 0.12 1.08 -12.76
C ASP A 261 -0.64 -0.07 -12.05
N PRO A 262 -1.99 -0.07 -11.99
CA PRO A 262 -2.72 -1.23 -11.49
C PRO A 262 -2.63 -2.43 -12.44
N GLY A 263 -2.44 -2.20 -13.75
CA GLY A 263 -2.38 -3.24 -14.77
C GLY A 263 -1.19 -4.17 -14.59
N LEU A 264 -0.02 -3.62 -14.23
CA LEU A 264 1.15 -4.42 -13.90
C LEU A 264 0.91 -5.29 -12.67
N GLY A 265 0.17 -4.79 -11.68
CA GLY A 265 -0.19 -5.57 -10.50
C GLY A 265 -1.10 -6.76 -10.82
N VAL A 266 -2.09 -6.57 -11.69
CA VAL A 266 -2.91 -7.67 -12.20
C VAL A 266 -2.04 -8.66 -12.99
N ALA A 267 -1.16 -8.17 -13.87
CA ALA A 267 -0.25 -9.02 -14.64
C ALA A 267 0.68 -9.85 -13.74
N ARG A 268 1.29 -9.23 -12.72
CA ARG A 268 2.14 -9.90 -11.72
C ARG A 268 1.42 -11.04 -11.01
N HIS A 269 0.21 -10.80 -10.54
CA HIS A 269 -0.55 -11.83 -9.84
C HIS A 269 -1.09 -12.90 -10.80
N ALA A 270 -1.39 -12.54 -12.05
CA ALA A 270 -1.77 -13.53 -13.05
C ALA A 270 -0.59 -14.44 -13.44
N ASP A 271 0.61 -13.87 -13.54
CA ASP A 271 1.88 -14.60 -13.75
C ASP A 271 2.15 -15.60 -12.61
N ALA A 272 1.94 -15.18 -11.36
CA ALA A 272 2.02 -16.05 -10.19
C ALA A 272 0.86 -17.07 -10.06
N GLY A 273 -0.03 -17.17 -11.06
CA GLY A 273 -1.06 -18.19 -11.14
C GLY A 273 -2.31 -17.94 -10.29
N TYR A 274 -2.60 -16.71 -9.88
CA TYR A 274 -3.84 -16.39 -9.16
C TYR A 274 -5.06 -16.37 -10.12
N PRO A 275 -6.06 -17.24 -9.93
CA PRO A 275 -7.21 -17.34 -10.84
C PRO A 275 -7.99 -16.03 -10.99
N GLU A 276 -8.14 -15.27 -9.91
CA GLU A 276 -8.83 -13.99 -9.87
C GLU A 276 -8.11 -12.94 -10.73
N ALA A 277 -6.78 -12.94 -10.70
CA ALA A 277 -5.97 -12.04 -11.51
C ALA A 277 -5.99 -12.43 -12.99
N ILE A 278 -5.96 -13.72 -13.30
CA ILE A 278 -6.13 -14.24 -14.67
C ILE A 278 -7.51 -13.85 -15.22
N ALA A 279 -8.57 -14.04 -14.44
CA ALA A 279 -9.92 -13.65 -14.82
C ALA A 279 -10.04 -12.13 -15.02
N CYS A 280 -9.43 -11.33 -14.12
CA CYS A 280 -9.37 -9.87 -14.26
C CYS A 280 -8.63 -9.45 -15.53
N ALA A 281 -7.49 -10.08 -15.83
CA ALA A 281 -6.72 -9.81 -17.05
C ALA A 281 -7.52 -10.11 -18.31
N LYS A 282 -8.15 -11.30 -18.39
CA LYS A 282 -8.99 -11.72 -19.52
C LYS A 282 -10.20 -10.80 -19.70
N LYS A 283 -10.93 -10.51 -18.62
CA LYS A 283 -12.12 -9.64 -18.64
C LYS A 283 -11.81 -8.24 -19.18
N ASN A 284 -10.65 -7.69 -18.83
CA ASN A 284 -10.26 -6.33 -19.17
C ASN A 284 -9.31 -6.23 -20.38
N GLY A 285 -9.00 -7.34 -21.05
CA GLY A 285 -8.09 -7.36 -22.19
C GLY A 285 -6.65 -6.95 -21.86
N ILE A 286 -6.20 -7.19 -20.61
CA ILE A 286 -4.82 -6.93 -20.21
C ILE A 286 -3.92 -7.93 -20.93
N LYS A 287 -2.97 -7.42 -21.72
CA LYS A 287 -2.02 -8.25 -22.46
C LYS A 287 -0.96 -8.80 -21.50
N VAL A 288 -1.10 -10.08 -21.15
CA VAL A 288 -0.09 -10.83 -20.39
C VAL A 288 0.47 -11.91 -21.33
N PRO A 289 1.67 -11.73 -21.91
CA PRO A 289 2.17 -12.58 -23.00
C PRO A 289 2.20 -14.09 -22.70
N MET A 290 2.34 -14.46 -21.43
CA MET A 290 2.39 -15.86 -20.98
C MET A 290 1.01 -16.49 -20.78
N LEU A 291 -0.06 -15.70 -20.68
CA LEU A 291 -1.44 -16.20 -20.60
C LEU A 291 -1.96 -16.47 -22.01
N LYS A 292 -2.04 -17.74 -22.38
CA LYS A 292 -2.73 -18.20 -23.60
C LYS A 292 -4.25 -18.25 -23.41
#